data_AF-K1JYE6-F1
#
_entry.id   AF-K1JYE6-F1
#
_cell.length_a   1.000
_cell.length_b   1.000
_cell.length_c   1.000
_cell.angle_alpha   90.00
_cell.angle_beta   90.00
_cell.angle_gamma   90.00
#
_symmetry.space_group_name_H-M   'P 1'
#
loop_
_entity.id
_entity.type
_entity.pdbx_description
1 polymer ?
#
loop_
_entity_poly.entity_id
_entity_poly.type
_entity_poly.pdbx_seq_one_letter_code
_entity_poly.pdbx_strand_id
1 'polypeptide(L)'
;MLKKSLFVALCAGLAVTVFAATPQSVEDALMQTTGLKADAVQKSPVPGMWEVVVQDRVFYVDDQARYVLYGSLIDTVKQTNLTNERLRERSRERWKEWPFQDAVKQVFGKGEREVVVFSDANCTYCRAMESVYAQVGNVTVYTFITPMLRGETNAREIVCAKDRAKAWHEWMGNNVRPNSVLAGCDTSMLQRNLVLANRLNVTGAPTFFFKSGDRVTGAMAASQFEKLVSTVE
;
A
#
# COMPACT_ATOMS: atom_id res chain seq x y z
N MET A 1 -76.16 41.86 -2.95
CA MET A 1 -75.48 40.54 -2.95
C MET A 1 -74.11 40.72 -3.60
N LEU A 2 -73.02 40.53 -2.85
CA LEU A 2 -71.68 40.07 -3.32
C LEU A 2 -70.73 40.14 -2.11
N LYS A 3 -70.47 39.00 -1.46
CA LYS A 3 -69.42 38.87 -0.43
C LYS A 3 -68.12 38.46 -1.13
N LYS A 4 -67.09 39.31 -1.06
CA LYS A 4 -65.73 38.99 -1.49
C LYS A 4 -65.05 38.17 -0.39
N SER A 5 -64.86 36.88 -0.63
CA SER A 5 -64.05 36.01 0.23
C SER A 5 -62.60 36.06 -0.25
N LEU A 6 -61.72 36.56 0.61
CA LEU A 6 -60.27 36.61 0.40
C LEU A 6 -59.68 35.27 0.85
N PHE A 7 -59.24 34.44 -0.09
CA PHE A 7 -58.49 33.21 0.21
C PHE A 7 -57.01 33.56 0.40
N VAL A 8 -56.53 33.52 1.65
CA VAL A 8 -55.10 33.57 1.96
C VAL A 8 -54.57 32.15 1.83
N ALA A 9 -53.82 31.87 0.75
CA ALA A 9 -53.13 30.60 0.57
C ALA A 9 -51.87 30.58 1.45
N LEU A 10 -51.92 29.79 2.52
CA LEU A 10 -50.78 29.53 3.40
C LEU A 10 -49.86 28.50 2.72
N CYS A 11 -48.80 28.96 2.05
CA CYS A 11 -47.72 28.10 1.56
C CYS A 11 -46.91 27.55 2.75
N ALA A 12 -47.31 26.40 3.29
CA ALA A 12 -46.47 25.61 4.17
C ALA A 12 -45.29 25.05 3.36
N GLY A 13 -44.14 25.72 3.42
CA GLY A 13 -42.90 25.23 2.82
C GLY A 13 -42.46 23.96 3.55
N LEU A 14 -42.56 22.80 2.89
CA LEU A 14 -41.83 21.60 3.30
C LEU A 14 -40.34 21.91 3.20
N ALA A 15 -39.70 22.17 4.34
CA ALA A 15 -38.26 22.12 4.45
C ALA A 15 -37.83 20.65 4.23
N VAL A 16 -37.45 20.31 3.00
CA VAL A 16 -36.73 19.07 2.73
C VAL A 16 -35.38 19.22 3.42
N THR A 17 -35.23 18.59 4.58
CA THR A 17 -33.93 18.46 5.22
C THR A 17 -33.10 17.53 4.36
N VAL A 18 -32.30 18.09 3.47
CA VAL A 18 -31.20 17.38 2.83
C VAL A 18 -30.22 17.07 3.96
N PHE A 19 -30.29 15.86 4.51
CA PHE A 19 -29.28 15.37 5.42
C PHE A 19 -27.97 15.29 4.64
N ALA A 20 -27.06 16.22 4.89
CA ALA A 20 -25.72 16.14 4.35
C ALA A 20 -25.09 14.83 4.86
N ALA A 21 -24.55 14.03 3.94
CA ALA A 21 -23.87 12.81 4.31
C ALA A 21 -22.74 13.10 5.32
N THR A 22 -22.53 12.15 6.22
CA THR A 22 -21.45 12.15 7.21
C THR A 22 -20.48 11.02 6.91
N PRO A 23 -19.23 11.05 7.42
CA PRO A 23 -18.31 9.92 7.27
C PRO A 23 -18.93 8.59 7.71
N GLN A 24 -19.63 8.59 8.85
CA GLN A 24 -20.28 7.39 9.39
C GLN A 24 -21.38 6.87 8.46
N SER A 25 -22.26 7.75 7.95
CA SER A 25 -23.34 7.30 7.06
C SER A 25 -22.81 6.70 5.76
N VAL A 26 -21.68 7.19 5.26
CA VAL A 26 -21.02 6.64 4.07
C VAL A 26 -20.34 5.30 4.37
N GLU A 27 -19.71 5.15 5.53
CA GLU A 27 -19.18 3.86 5.99
C GLU A 27 -20.29 2.81 6.12
N ASP A 28 -21.41 3.18 6.75
CA ASP A 28 -22.56 2.30 6.91
C ASP A 28 -23.16 1.91 5.55
N ALA A 29 -23.28 2.87 4.63
CA ALA A 29 -23.77 2.62 3.27
C ALA A 29 -22.82 1.71 2.48
N LEU A 30 -21.50 1.88 2.60
CA LEU A 30 -20.51 1.01 1.97
C LEU A 30 -20.64 -0.42 2.49
N MET A 31 -20.76 -0.60 3.81
CA MET A 31 -20.96 -1.91 4.42
C MET A 31 -22.26 -2.55 3.93
N GLN A 32 -23.35 -1.79 3.90
CA GLN A 32 -24.66 -2.31 3.47
C GLN A 32 -24.67 -2.73 1.99
N THR A 33 -24.00 -1.99 1.12
CA THR A 33 -24.02 -2.20 -0.33
C THR A 33 -22.98 -3.22 -0.81
N THR A 34 -21.82 -3.29 -0.14
CA THR A 34 -20.68 -4.11 -0.59
C THR A 34 -20.21 -5.16 0.40
N GLY A 35 -20.60 -5.07 1.67
CA GLY A 35 -20.05 -5.88 2.76
C GLY A 35 -18.62 -5.52 3.18
N LEU A 36 -18.04 -4.45 2.62
CA LEU A 36 -16.69 -4.01 2.93
C LEU A 36 -16.70 -2.98 4.06
N LYS A 37 -15.76 -3.14 4.99
CA LYS A 37 -15.49 -2.16 6.05
C LYS A 37 -14.48 -1.12 5.56
N ALA A 38 -14.79 0.15 5.76
CA ALA A 38 -13.82 1.22 5.51
C ALA A 38 -12.77 1.28 6.62
N ASP A 39 -11.51 1.45 6.23
CA ASP A 39 -10.42 1.78 7.15
C ASP A 39 -10.34 3.29 7.45
N ALA A 40 -10.93 4.11 6.57
CA ALA A 40 -11.14 5.55 6.77
C ALA A 40 -12.15 6.09 5.75
N VAL A 41 -12.91 7.10 6.15
CA VAL A 41 -13.83 7.85 5.28
C VAL A 41 -13.64 9.34 5.51
N GLN A 42 -13.49 10.11 4.44
CA GLN A 42 -13.40 11.57 4.51
C GLN A 42 -14.01 12.25 3.28
N LYS A 43 -14.22 13.56 3.37
CA LYS A 43 -14.74 14.34 2.23
C LYS A 43 -13.70 14.40 1.11
N SER A 44 -14.15 14.18 -0.12
CA SER A 44 -13.35 14.49 -1.31
C SER A 44 -13.37 16.00 -1.57
N PRO A 45 -12.32 16.60 -2.16
CA PRO A 45 -12.40 17.95 -2.70
C PRO A 45 -13.36 18.06 -3.90
N VAL A 46 -13.78 16.94 -4.49
CA VAL A 46 -14.87 16.91 -5.49
C VAL A 46 -16.22 16.88 -4.76
N PRO A 47 -17.09 17.90 -4.95
CA PRO A 47 -18.40 17.94 -4.28
C PRO A 47 -19.26 16.71 -4.57
N GLY A 48 -19.95 16.22 -3.55
CA GLY A 48 -20.81 15.02 -3.65
C GLY A 48 -20.07 13.69 -3.65
N MET A 49 -18.74 13.71 -3.48
CA MET A 49 -17.91 12.51 -3.41
C MET A 49 -17.22 12.40 -2.04
N TRP A 50 -17.01 11.16 -1.63
CA TRP A 50 -16.26 10.78 -0.44
C TRP A 50 -15.04 9.99 -0.86
N GLU A 51 -13.93 10.26 -0.20
CA GLU A 51 -12.76 9.41 -0.26
C GLU A 51 -12.87 8.32 0.81
N VAL A 52 -12.79 7.07 0.37
CA VAL A 52 -12.95 5.89 1.22
C VAL A 52 -11.71 5.03 1.06
N VAL A 53 -11.09 4.66 2.18
CA VAL A 53 -9.96 3.73 2.20
C VAL A 53 -10.46 2.35 2.58
N VAL A 54 -10.16 1.34 1.76
CA VAL A 54 -10.43 -0.07 2.06
C VAL A 54 -9.20 -0.89 1.68
N GLN A 55 -8.63 -1.62 2.64
CA GLN A 55 -7.48 -2.50 2.42
C GLN A 55 -6.32 -1.80 1.70
N ASP A 56 -5.92 -0.62 2.19
CA ASP A 56 -4.83 0.19 1.62
C ASP A 56 -5.05 0.64 0.16
N ARG A 57 -6.31 0.71 -0.26
CA ARG A 57 -6.73 1.28 -1.55
C ARG A 57 -7.70 2.42 -1.31
N VAL A 58 -7.62 3.44 -2.14
CA VAL A 58 -8.49 4.60 -2.09
C VAL A 58 -9.55 4.47 -3.18
N PHE A 59 -10.80 4.66 -2.80
CA PHE A 59 -11.97 4.70 -3.66
C PHE A 59 -12.67 6.05 -3.50
N TYR A 60 -13.36 6.49 -4.55
CA TYR A 60 -14.24 7.64 -4.46
C TYR A 60 -15.69 7.19 -4.65
N VAL A 61 -16.55 7.51 -3.70
CA VAL A 61 -17.95 7.08 -3.70
C VAL A 61 -18.91 8.25 -3.51
N ASP A 62 -20.15 8.11 -3.96
CA ASP A 62 -21.21 9.06 -3.66
C ASP A 62 -21.72 8.89 -2.22
N ASP A 63 -22.59 9.81 -1.77
CA ASP A 63 -23.16 9.86 -0.41
C ASP A 63 -23.82 8.55 0.06
N GLN A 64 -24.22 7.68 -0.86
CA GLN A 64 -24.90 6.41 -0.58
C GLN A 64 -24.05 5.18 -0.95
N ALA A 65 -22.76 5.36 -1.27
CA ALA A 65 -21.86 4.31 -1.73
C ALA A 65 -22.42 3.45 -2.89
N ARG A 66 -23.32 4.04 -3.70
CA ARG A 66 -24.00 3.38 -4.82
C ARG A 66 -23.08 3.27 -6.03
N TYR A 67 -22.23 4.27 -6.23
CA TYR A 67 -21.27 4.33 -7.32
C TYR A 67 -19.85 4.38 -6.77
N VAL A 68 -18.95 3.63 -7.40
CA VAL A 68 -17.53 3.60 -7.03
C VAL A 68 -16.70 4.03 -8.23
N LEU A 69 -15.87 5.04 -8.02
CA LEU A 69 -14.78 5.40 -8.93
C LEU A 69 -13.48 4.86 -8.35
N TYR A 70 -12.72 4.19 -9.21
CA TYR A 70 -11.42 3.63 -8.90
C TYR A 70 -10.36 4.22 -9.83
N GLY A 71 -9.33 4.83 -9.25
CA GLY A 71 -8.29 5.52 -10.00
C GLY A 71 -7.63 6.61 -9.17
N SER A 72 -6.99 7.56 -9.84
CA SER A 72 -6.36 8.72 -9.19
C SER A 72 -7.20 9.99 -9.37
N LEU A 73 -7.33 10.73 -8.28
CA LEU A 73 -7.81 12.11 -8.28
C LEU A 73 -6.62 13.05 -8.40
N ILE A 74 -6.53 13.75 -9.54
CA ILE A 74 -5.47 14.71 -9.83
C ILE A 74 -6.03 16.13 -9.69
N ASP A 75 -5.46 16.91 -8.80
CA ASP A 75 -5.64 18.37 -8.78
C ASP A 75 -4.79 18.95 -9.92
N THR A 76 -5.45 19.39 -10.99
CA THR A 76 -4.77 19.92 -12.19
C THR A 76 -4.24 21.33 -12.00
N VAL A 77 -4.72 22.06 -10.99
CA VAL A 77 -4.23 23.40 -10.65
C VAL A 77 -2.93 23.30 -9.87
N LYS A 78 -2.89 22.40 -8.87
CA LYS A 78 -1.67 22.12 -8.08
C LYS A 78 -0.72 21.14 -8.77
N GLN A 79 -1.19 20.45 -9.81
CA GLN A 79 -0.50 19.36 -10.51
C GLN A 79 -0.15 18.20 -9.57
N THR A 80 -1.07 17.89 -8.67
CA THR A 80 -0.86 16.95 -7.56
C THR A 80 -1.79 15.75 -7.66
N ASN A 81 -1.27 14.55 -7.45
CA ASN A 81 -2.08 13.35 -7.28
C ASN A 81 -2.49 13.19 -5.81
N LEU A 82 -3.71 13.60 -5.49
CA LEU A 82 -4.24 13.61 -4.13
C LEU A 82 -4.43 12.18 -3.59
N THR A 83 -4.78 11.23 -4.45
CA THR A 83 -4.87 9.82 -4.08
C THR A 83 -3.52 9.28 -3.63
N ASN A 84 -2.45 9.60 -4.36
CA ASN A 84 -1.11 9.19 -3.97
C ASN A 84 -0.64 9.88 -2.69
N GLU A 85 -0.97 11.15 -2.48
CA GLU A 85 -0.70 11.82 -1.20
C GLU A 85 -1.35 11.11 -0.03
N ARG A 86 -2.62 10.72 -0.19
CA ARG A 86 -3.34 9.97 0.84
C ARG A 86 -2.69 8.62 1.14
N LEU A 87 -2.33 7.87 0.11
CA LEU A 87 -1.65 6.58 0.27
C LEU A 87 -0.28 6.75 0.95
N ARG A 88 0.46 7.83 0.63
CA ARG A 88 1.75 8.14 1.28
C ARG A 88 1.58 8.47 2.75
N GLU A 89 0.64 9.35 3.11
CA GLU A 89 0.31 9.69 4.50
C GLU A 89 0.00 8.42 5.31
N ARG A 90 -0.93 7.60 4.82
CA ARG A 90 -1.31 6.33 5.45
C ARG A 90 -0.14 5.37 5.60
N SER A 91 0.72 5.28 4.58
CA SER A 91 1.92 4.43 4.63
C SER A 91 2.92 4.90 5.68
N ARG A 92 3.06 6.21 5.90
CA ARG A 92 3.92 6.77 6.96
C ARG A 92 3.38 6.46 8.35
N GLU A 93 2.09 6.73 8.59
CA GLU A 93 1.44 6.51 9.88
C GLU A 93 1.57 5.06 10.34
N ARG A 94 1.44 4.13 9.38
CA ARG A 94 1.44 2.69 9.62
C ARG A 94 2.83 2.06 9.52
N TRP A 95 3.91 2.83 9.40
CA TRP A 95 5.27 2.28 9.27
C TRP A 95 5.64 1.32 10.41
N LYS A 96 5.13 1.58 11.62
CA LYS A 96 5.39 0.73 12.79
C LYS A 96 4.59 -0.57 12.80
N GLU A 97 3.58 -0.70 11.94
CA GLU A 97 2.70 -1.86 11.85
C GLU A 97 3.21 -2.94 10.88
N TRP A 98 4.32 -2.68 10.17
CA TRP A 98 4.89 -3.68 9.27
C TRP A 98 5.30 -4.95 10.03
N PRO A 99 4.95 -6.15 9.53
CA PRO A 99 5.32 -7.42 10.16
C PRO A 99 6.78 -7.76 9.87
N PHE A 100 7.72 -6.98 10.43
CA PHE A 100 9.15 -7.11 10.16
C PHE A 100 9.72 -8.50 10.51
N GLN A 101 9.07 -9.27 11.38
CA GLN A 101 9.43 -10.66 11.65
C GLN A 101 9.31 -11.59 10.43
N ASP A 102 8.50 -11.21 9.43
CA ASP A 102 8.27 -11.94 8.19
C ASP A 102 9.17 -11.45 7.04
N ALA A 103 10.17 -10.62 7.35
CA ALA A 103 11.14 -10.11 6.40
C ALA A 103 12.54 -10.71 6.62
N VAL A 104 13.29 -10.89 5.55
CA VAL A 104 14.74 -11.05 5.61
C VAL A 104 15.37 -9.67 5.76
N LYS A 105 15.95 -9.41 6.93
CA LYS A 105 16.63 -8.15 7.24
C LYS A 105 18.08 -8.20 6.75
N GLN A 106 18.44 -7.31 5.84
CA GLN A 106 19.83 -7.06 5.43
C GLN A 106 20.25 -5.67 5.88
N VAL A 107 21.48 -5.53 6.38
CA VAL A 107 22.05 -4.24 6.83
C VAL A 107 23.24 -3.91 5.96
N PHE A 108 23.19 -2.76 5.28
CA PHE A 108 24.25 -2.23 4.44
C PHE A 108 24.84 -0.99 5.11
N GLY A 109 26.16 -1.00 5.36
CA GLY A 109 26.83 0.07 6.11
C GLY A 109 26.27 0.20 7.54
N LYS A 110 25.95 1.42 7.98
CA LYS A 110 25.42 1.68 9.33
C LYS A 110 23.95 1.28 9.53
N GLY A 111 23.17 1.14 8.46
CA GLY A 111 21.77 0.68 8.53
C GLY A 111 20.75 1.65 9.13
N GLU A 112 21.03 2.95 9.18
CA GLU A 112 20.18 3.94 9.89
C GLU A 112 18.88 4.27 9.14
N ARG A 113 18.86 4.09 7.82
CA ARG A 113 17.69 4.31 6.96
C ARG A 113 17.00 2.98 6.70
N GLU A 114 15.68 2.97 6.57
CA GLU A 114 14.91 1.74 6.41
C GLU A 114 14.10 1.75 5.12
N VAL A 115 14.02 0.58 4.47
CA VAL A 115 13.15 0.35 3.33
C VAL A 115 12.52 -1.04 3.43
N VAL A 116 11.25 -1.14 3.04
CA VAL A 116 10.57 -2.42 2.86
C VAL A 116 10.54 -2.74 1.38
N VAL A 117 10.86 -3.99 1.01
CA VAL A 117 10.80 -4.44 -0.38
C VAL A 117 10.14 -5.81 -0.49
N PHE A 118 9.16 -5.92 -1.39
CA PHE A 118 8.66 -7.21 -1.86
C PHE A 118 9.53 -7.65 -3.01
N SER A 119 10.15 -8.82 -2.86
CA SER A 119 11.20 -9.30 -3.75
C SER A 119 11.06 -10.79 -4.00
N ASP A 120 11.55 -11.25 -5.15
CA ASP A 120 11.48 -12.63 -5.57
C ASP A 120 12.89 -13.19 -5.80
N ALA A 121 13.16 -14.38 -5.28
CA ALA A 121 14.44 -15.07 -5.40
C ALA A 121 14.80 -15.44 -6.86
N ASN A 122 13.83 -15.45 -7.77
CA ASN A 122 14.00 -15.79 -9.19
C ASN A 122 14.01 -14.55 -10.11
N CYS A 123 13.94 -13.35 -9.54
CA CYS A 123 13.78 -12.09 -10.28
C CYS A 123 15.13 -11.42 -10.57
N THR A 124 15.46 -11.22 -11.85
CA THR A 124 16.72 -10.57 -12.29
C THR A 124 16.81 -9.10 -11.86
N TYR A 125 15.71 -8.36 -11.90
CA TYR A 125 15.65 -6.98 -11.41
C TYR A 125 15.87 -6.88 -9.90
N CYS A 126 15.39 -7.88 -9.16
CA CYS A 126 15.55 -7.97 -7.72
C CYS A 126 17.01 -8.25 -7.35
N ARG A 127 17.70 -9.09 -8.13
CA ARG A 127 19.15 -9.31 -8.02
C ARG A 127 19.95 -8.05 -8.26
N ALA A 128 19.61 -7.29 -9.32
CA ALA A 128 20.29 -6.05 -9.65
C ALA A 128 20.26 -5.03 -8.50
N MET A 129 19.20 -5.03 -7.68
CA MET A 129 19.08 -4.14 -6.54
C MET A 129 20.06 -4.42 -5.40
N GLU A 130 20.60 -5.65 -5.26
CA GLU A 130 21.62 -5.95 -4.22
C GLU A 130 22.86 -5.06 -4.39
N SER A 131 23.30 -4.84 -5.63
CA SER A 131 24.41 -3.94 -5.93
C SER A 131 24.06 -2.48 -5.61
N VAL A 132 22.81 -2.08 -5.85
CA VAL A 132 22.32 -0.73 -5.53
C VAL A 132 22.33 -0.49 -4.02
N TYR A 133 21.86 -1.43 -3.21
CA TYR A 133 21.87 -1.29 -1.75
C TYR A 133 23.31 -1.21 -1.21
N ALA A 134 24.23 -2.01 -1.75
CA ALA A 134 25.63 -1.98 -1.37
C ALA A 134 26.32 -0.66 -1.77
N GLN A 135 26.02 -0.14 -2.96
CA GLN A 135 26.55 1.15 -3.44
C GLN A 135 26.06 2.33 -2.58
N VAL A 136 24.77 2.33 -2.24
CA VAL A 136 24.15 3.40 -1.45
C VAL A 136 24.59 3.33 0.01
N GLY A 137 24.60 2.13 0.60
CA GLY A 137 24.97 1.93 1.99
C GLY A 137 24.06 2.68 2.98
N ASN A 138 24.42 2.64 4.26
CA ASN A 138 23.64 3.19 5.36
C ASN A 138 22.12 2.91 5.27
N VAL A 139 21.75 1.67 4.95
CA VAL A 139 20.36 1.27 4.76
C VAL A 139 20.13 -0.13 5.29
N THR A 140 19.02 -0.30 5.98
CA THR A 140 18.43 -1.57 6.38
C THR A 140 17.32 -1.90 5.39
N VAL A 141 17.45 -3.03 4.72
CA VAL A 141 16.48 -3.53 3.75
C VAL A 141 15.71 -4.68 4.39
N TYR A 142 14.38 -4.51 4.51
CA TYR A 142 13.46 -5.55 4.97
C TYR A 142 12.82 -6.21 3.75
N THR A 143 13.36 -7.36 3.37
CA THR A 143 12.93 -8.10 2.19
C THR A 143 11.82 -9.10 2.53
N PHE A 144 10.61 -8.81 2.08
CA PHE A 144 9.47 -9.74 2.09
C PHE A 144 9.54 -10.65 0.86
N ILE A 145 10.12 -11.84 1.05
CA ILE A 145 10.26 -12.81 -0.04
C ILE A 145 8.87 -13.25 -0.49
N THR A 146 8.58 -13.01 -1.76
CA THR A 146 7.28 -13.27 -2.39
C THR A 146 7.53 -13.98 -3.71
N PRO A 147 7.33 -15.31 -3.78
CA PRO A 147 7.57 -16.09 -4.99
C PRO A 147 6.44 -15.85 -6.00
N MET A 148 6.60 -14.79 -6.81
CA MET A 148 5.69 -14.41 -7.89
C MET A 148 6.11 -15.04 -9.23
N LEU A 149 7.36 -15.52 -9.34
CA LEU A 149 8.02 -15.98 -10.55
C LEU A 149 8.65 -17.36 -10.38
N ARG A 150 8.46 -18.23 -11.38
CA ARG A 150 9.24 -19.48 -11.58
C ARG A 150 9.34 -20.39 -10.34
N GLY A 151 8.25 -20.53 -9.60
CA GLY A 151 8.14 -21.45 -8.46
C GLY A 151 8.89 -21.01 -7.20
N GLU A 152 8.79 -21.81 -6.14
CA GLU A 152 9.20 -21.37 -4.79
C GLU A 152 10.52 -21.96 -4.30
N THR A 153 11.19 -22.83 -5.07
CA THR A 153 12.33 -23.63 -4.59
C THR A 153 13.41 -22.78 -3.93
N ASN A 154 13.90 -21.74 -4.61
CA ASN A 154 14.94 -20.86 -4.08
C ASN A 154 14.44 -20.05 -2.87
N ALA A 155 13.17 -19.61 -2.90
CA ALA A 155 12.57 -18.90 -1.77
C ALA A 155 12.51 -19.79 -0.51
N ARG A 156 12.14 -21.08 -0.67
CA ARG A 156 12.11 -22.06 0.41
C ARG A 156 13.51 -22.37 0.92
N GLU A 157 14.48 -22.56 0.04
CA GLU A 157 15.90 -22.75 0.40
C GLU A 157 16.43 -21.60 1.24
N ILE A 158 16.09 -20.35 0.89
CA ILE A 158 16.49 -19.17 1.67
C ILE A 158 15.77 -19.10 3.01
N VAL A 159 14.45 -19.25 3.04
CA VAL A 159 13.66 -19.18 4.29
C VAL A 159 14.06 -20.28 5.29
N CYS A 160 14.53 -21.41 4.79
CA CYS A 160 14.98 -22.53 5.61
C CYS A 160 16.47 -22.48 5.98
N ALA A 161 17.22 -21.50 5.49
CA ALA A 161 18.62 -21.35 5.86
C ALA A 161 18.75 -20.94 7.33
N LYS A 162 19.82 -21.43 7.98
CA LYS A 162 20.18 -21.02 9.35
C LYS A 162 20.35 -19.51 9.48
N ASP A 163 20.91 -18.90 8.44
CA ASP A 163 21.04 -17.45 8.29
C ASP A 163 20.38 -17.04 6.97
N ARG A 164 19.15 -16.55 7.06
CA ARG A 164 18.35 -16.13 5.90
C ARG A 164 18.94 -14.93 5.19
N ALA A 165 19.52 -13.98 5.95
CA ALA A 165 20.11 -12.77 5.40
C ALA A 165 21.34 -13.10 4.57
N LYS A 166 22.21 -13.96 5.10
CA LYS A 166 23.35 -14.47 4.35
C LYS A 166 22.92 -15.29 3.14
N ALA A 167 21.98 -16.22 3.29
CA ALA A 167 21.51 -17.04 2.17
C ALA A 167 20.88 -16.20 1.04
N TRP A 168 20.09 -15.18 1.40
CA TRP A 168 19.54 -14.24 0.42
C TRP A 168 20.63 -13.45 -0.28
N HIS A 169 21.57 -12.86 0.46
CA HIS A 169 22.66 -12.06 -0.12
C HIS A 169 23.55 -12.87 -1.06
N GLU A 170 23.97 -14.07 -0.64
CA GLU A 170 24.78 -14.98 -1.45
C GLU A 170 24.04 -15.41 -2.71
N TRP A 171 22.76 -15.75 -2.59
CA TRP A 171 21.96 -16.14 -3.73
C TRP A 171 21.77 -14.99 -4.71
N MET A 172 21.29 -13.84 -4.22
CA MET A 172 20.84 -12.72 -5.06
C MET A 172 21.99 -11.87 -5.58
N GLY A 173 23.02 -11.65 -4.76
CA GLY A 173 24.20 -10.84 -5.09
C GLY A 173 25.33 -11.64 -5.75
N ASN A 174 25.63 -12.84 -5.24
CA ASN A 174 26.82 -13.62 -5.65
C ASN A 174 26.49 -14.86 -6.50
N ASN A 175 25.22 -15.12 -6.75
CA ASN A 175 24.74 -16.29 -7.48
C ASN A 175 25.16 -17.65 -6.84
N VAL A 176 25.37 -17.65 -5.53
CA VAL A 176 25.68 -18.84 -4.75
C VAL A 176 24.38 -19.40 -4.17
N ARG A 177 23.97 -20.58 -4.66
CA ARG A 177 22.70 -21.19 -4.26
C ARG A 177 22.75 -21.65 -2.79
N PRO A 178 21.69 -21.45 -1.99
CA PRO A 178 21.64 -22.00 -0.64
C PRO A 178 21.62 -23.54 -0.68
N ASN A 179 22.00 -24.17 0.43
CA ASN A 179 21.89 -25.61 0.56
C ASN A 179 20.43 -26.06 0.48
N SER A 180 20.20 -27.27 -0.03
CA SER A 180 18.86 -27.84 -0.12
C SER A 180 18.19 -27.95 1.26
N VAL A 181 16.88 -27.74 1.27
CA VAL A 181 16.05 -27.74 2.48
C VAL A 181 15.99 -29.13 3.11
N LEU A 182 16.30 -29.23 4.40
CA LEU A 182 16.05 -30.43 5.19
C LEU A 182 14.53 -30.65 5.37
N ALA A 183 14.08 -31.91 5.43
CA ALA A 183 12.68 -32.22 5.69
C ALA A 183 12.21 -31.59 7.02
N GLY A 184 11.03 -30.96 7.03
CA GLY A 184 10.41 -30.39 8.24
C GLY A 184 10.60 -28.89 8.47
N CYS A 185 11.26 -28.16 7.57
CA CYS A 185 11.34 -26.69 7.68
C CYS A 185 9.96 -26.03 7.47
N ASP A 186 9.62 -25.07 8.33
CA ASP A 186 8.44 -24.21 8.18
C ASP A 186 8.70 -23.08 7.15
N THR A 187 7.90 -23.08 6.08
CA THR A 187 7.92 -22.05 5.02
C THR A 187 6.69 -21.15 5.03
N SER A 188 5.91 -21.14 6.12
CA SER A 188 4.68 -20.35 6.28
C SER A 188 4.88 -18.84 6.10
N MET A 189 6.10 -18.35 6.33
CA MET A 189 6.51 -16.96 6.03
C MET A 189 6.23 -16.57 4.57
N LEU A 190 6.48 -17.47 3.60
CA LEU A 190 6.24 -17.17 2.19
C LEU A 190 4.76 -16.92 1.91
N GLN A 191 3.88 -17.71 2.53
CA GLN A 191 2.43 -17.53 2.40
C GLN A 191 1.95 -16.24 3.06
N ARG A 192 2.46 -15.90 4.25
CA ARG A 192 2.15 -14.62 4.91
C ARG A 192 2.58 -13.43 4.05
N ASN A 193 3.75 -13.51 3.43
CA ASN A 193 4.27 -12.48 2.53
C ASN A 193 3.40 -12.34 1.26
N LEU A 194 2.97 -13.45 0.66
CA LEU A 194 2.04 -13.44 -0.48
C LEU A 194 0.69 -12.80 -0.13
N VAL A 195 0.12 -13.12 1.05
CA VAL A 195 -1.13 -12.51 1.51
C VAL A 195 -0.96 -11.00 1.72
N LEU A 196 0.14 -10.58 2.34
CA LEU A 196 0.44 -9.17 2.53
C LEU A 196 0.66 -8.44 1.20
N ALA A 197 1.40 -9.05 0.27
CA ALA A 197 1.62 -8.52 -1.08
C ALA A 197 0.29 -8.28 -1.81
N ASN A 198 -0.63 -9.26 -1.77
CA ASN A 198 -1.95 -9.14 -2.36
C ASN A 198 -2.79 -8.02 -1.72
N ARG A 199 -2.79 -7.94 -0.38
CA ARG A 199 -3.50 -6.87 0.35
C ARG A 199 -3.01 -5.49 -0.07
N LEU A 200 -1.69 -5.32 -0.21
CA LEU A 200 -1.06 -4.08 -0.63
C LEU A 200 -1.06 -3.89 -2.15
N ASN A 201 -1.74 -4.74 -2.90
CA ASN A 201 -1.79 -4.72 -4.36
C ASN A 201 -0.39 -4.67 -5.01
N VAL A 202 0.56 -5.45 -4.49
CA VAL A 202 1.89 -5.64 -5.07
C VAL A 202 1.76 -6.58 -6.26
N THR A 203 1.92 -6.02 -7.46
CA THR A 203 1.73 -6.74 -8.73
C THR A 203 3.03 -7.13 -9.43
N GLY A 204 4.19 -6.75 -8.88
CA GLY A 204 5.48 -7.08 -9.44
C GLY A 204 6.62 -6.91 -8.45
N ALA A 205 7.75 -7.54 -8.74
CA ALA A 205 8.97 -7.47 -7.95
C ALA A 205 10.11 -6.82 -8.75
N PRO A 206 10.97 -5.98 -8.13
CA PRO A 206 10.84 -5.52 -6.75
C PRO A 206 9.74 -4.43 -6.61
N THR A 207 9.02 -4.40 -5.49
CA THR A 207 8.17 -3.26 -5.11
C THR A 207 8.63 -2.74 -3.76
N PHE A 208 8.94 -1.44 -3.69
CA PHE A 208 9.48 -0.73 -2.55
C PHE A 208 8.43 0.10 -1.84
N PHE A 209 8.55 0.14 -0.51
CA PHE A 209 7.82 1.04 0.38
C PHE A 209 8.85 1.76 1.25
N PHE A 210 8.87 3.08 1.16
CA PHE A 210 9.81 3.94 1.87
C PHE A 210 9.16 4.54 3.11
N LYS A 211 9.99 4.94 4.08
CA LYS A 211 9.54 5.57 5.32
C LYS A 211 8.85 6.93 5.09
N SER A 212 9.14 7.60 3.97
CA SER A 212 8.41 8.79 3.48
C SER A 212 6.95 8.48 3.07
N GLY A 213 6.59 7.21 2.98
CA GLY A 213 5.33 6.72 2.43
C GLY A 213 5.38 6.50 0.92
N ASP A 214 6.45 6.92 0.23
CA ASP A 214 6.60 6.67 -1.20
C ASP A 214 6.61 5.18 -1.50
N ARG A 215 6.02 4.83 -2.66
CA ARG A 215 5.98 3.48 -3.19
C ARG A 215 6.50 3.48 -4.62
N VAL A 216 7.40 2.55 -4.93
CA VAL A 216 7.96 2.41 -6.27
C VAL A 216 7.98 0.94 -6.69
N THR A 217 7.48 0.65 -7.88
CA THR A 217 7.56 -0.69 -8.48
C THR A 217 8.64 -0.70 -9.57
N GLY A 218 9.47 -1.75 -9.57
CA GLY A 218 10.58 -1.93 -10.50
C GLY A 218 11.94 -1.59 -9.88
N ALA A 219 13.00 -2.13 -10.50
CA ALA A 219 14.36 -1.76 -10.14
C ALA A 219 14.65 -0.29 -10.49
N MET A 220 15.56 0.33 -9.75
CA MET A 220 15.91 1.73 -9.92
C MET A 220 17.41 1.95 -9.76
N ALA A 221 17.91 3.07 -10.30
CA ALA A 221 19.31 3.44 -10.15
C ALA A 221 19.63 3.88 -8.71
N ALA A 222 20.90 3.78 -8.31
CA ALA A 222 21.37 4.16 -6.99
C ALA A 222 21.04 5.60 -6.61
N SER A 223 21.11 6.55 -7.55
CA SER A 223 20.76 7.95 -7.31
C SER A 223 19.28 8.15 -6.96
N GLN A 224 18.38 7.43 -7.64
CA GLN A 224 16.94 7.47 -7.34
C GLN A 224 16.65 6.80 -5.99
N PHE A 225 17.26 5.64 -5.74
CA PHE A 225 17.10 4.95 -4.46
C PHE A 225 17.59 5.82 -3.30
N GLU A 226 18.78 6.41 -3.41
CA GLU A 226 19.37 7.32 -2.40
C GLU A 226 18.44 8.50 -2.08
N LYS A 227 17.84 9.10 -3.11
CA LYS A 227 16.86 10.18 -2.93
C LYS A 227 15.65 9.73 -2.10
N LEU A 228 15.12 8.54 -2.40
CA LEU A 228 13.91 8.02 -1.73
C LEU A 228 14.20 7.61 -0.28
N VAL A 229 15.32 6.93 -0.01
CA VAL A 229 15.66 6.51 1.37
C VAL A 229 16.10 7.66 2.27
N SER A 230 16.55 8.78 1.69
CA SER A 230 16.95 9.97 2.45
C SER A 230 15.80 10.90 2.78
N THR A 231 14.62 10.69 2.18
CA THR A 231 13.44 11.50 2.47
C THR A 231 12.82 11.00 3.78
N VAL A 232 13.05 11.73 4.86
CA VAL A 232 12.39 11.53 6.15
C VAL A 232 11.73 12.87 6.49
N GLU A 233 10.40 12.93 6.35
CA GLU A 233 9.60 14.04 6.87
C GLU A 233 9.32 13.82 8.36
#